data_AF-B1T3L4-F1
#
_entry.id   AF-B1T3L4-F1
#
_cell.length_a   1.000
_cell.length_b   1.000
_cell.length_c   1.000
_cell.angle_alpha   90.00
_cell.angle_beta   90.00
_cell.angle_gamma   90.00
#
_symmetry.space_group_name_H-M   'P 1'
#
loop_
_entity.id
_entity.type
_entity.pdbx_description
1 polymer ?
#
loop_
_entity_poly.entity_id
_entity_poly.type
_entity_poly.pdbx_seq_one_letter_code
_entity_poly.pdbx_strand_id
1 'polypeptide(L)'
;MEMERTTLVRALKPMREAGYVCDGEEKLGRAVTLVVSKAGLKKLEQAKPYWEAAQKAFEERVGKVEAALFREMALAAVSHRE
;
A
#
# COMPACT_ATOMS: atom_id res chain seq x y z
N MET A 1 -7.76 5.89 -2.20
CA MET A 1 -7.43 5.66 -0.77
C MET A 1 -7.81 6.92 -0.03
N GLU A 2 -8.80 6.85 0.86
CA GLU A 2 -9.16 7.97 1.72
C GLU A 2 -8.54 7.70 3.10
N MET A 3 -7.43 8.37 3.38
CA MET A 3 -6.76 8.33 4.67
C MET A 3 -6.54 9.74 5.14
N GLU A 4 -6.90 10.01 6.39
CA GLU A 4 -6.54 11.26 7.06
C GLU A 4 -5.03 11.47 7.03
N ARG A 5 -4.62 12.72 6.77
CA ARG A 5 -3.20 13.08 6.65
C ARG A 5 -2.39 12.65 7.87
N THR A 6 -2.94 12.81 9.07
CA THR A 6 -2.28 12.45 10.33
C THR A 6 -2.09 10.94 10.45
N THR A 7 -3.07 10.14 10.01
CA THR A 7 -2.97 8.68 9.95
C THR A 7 -1.88 8.25 8.98
N LEU A 8 -1.84 8.83 7.77
CA LEU A 8 -0.81 8.52 6.78
C LEU A 8 0.59 8.85 7.30
N VAL A 9 0.80 10.06 7.85
CA VAL A 9 2.12 10.47 8.36
C VAL A 9 2.56 9.58 9.52
N ARG A 10 1.64 9.18 10.43
CA ARG A 10 1.96 8.23 11.52
C ARG A 10 2.34 6.85 10.99
N ALA A 11 1.61 6.34 9.99
CA ALA A 11 1.91 5.05 9.37
C ALA A 11 3.28 5.03 8.67
N LEU A 12 3.68 6.15 8.07
CA LEU A 12 4.95 6.28 7.35
C LEU A 12 6.15 6.54 8.28
N LYS A 13 5.94 7.10 9.47
CA LYS A 13 7.02 7.36 10.44
C LYS A 13 7.94 6.15 10.69
N PRO A 14 7.45 4.96 11.11
CA PRO A 14 8.32 3.81 11.34
C PRO A 14 9.00 3.31 10.06
N MET A 15 8.36 3.48 8.89
CA MET A 15 8.98 3.14 7.61
C MET A 15 10.14 4.07 7.25
N ARG A 16 10.06 5.36 7.62
CA ARG A 16 11.16 6.32 7.48
C ARG A 16 12.29 6.01 8.45
N GLU A 17 11.98 5.73 9.71
CA GLU A 17 12.96 5.35 10.74
C GLU A 17 13.72 4.06 10.37
N ALA A 18 13.04 3.10 9.73
CA ALA A 18 13.65 1.89 9.21
C ALA A 18 14.37 2.07 7.86
N GLY A 19 14.35 3.27 7.27
CA GLY A 19 14.99 3.59 5.99
C GLY A 19 14.29 3.00 4.76
N TYR A 20 13.04 2.54 4.87
CA TYR A 20 12.26 2.00 3.74
C TYR A 20 11.61 3.08 2.89
N VAL A 21 11.31 4.24 3.48
CA VAL A 21 10.75 5.41 2.81
C VAL A 21 11.67 6.60 3.10
N CYS A 22 11.95 7.42 2.09
CA CYS A 22 12.77 8.62 2.23
C CYS A 22 12.13 9.81 1.51
N ASP A 23 12.66 11.00 1.76
CA ASP A 23 12.19 12.21 1.09
C ASP A 23 12.57 12.17 -0.39
N GLY A 24 11.63 12.55 -1.25
CA GLY A 24 11.87 12.72 -2.67
C GLY A 24 12.61 14.03 -2.96
N GLU A 25 13.25 14.09 -4.12
CA GLU A 25 14.03 15.26 -4.54
C GLU A 25 13.15 16.46 -4.90
N GLU A 26 11.92 16.20 -5.36
CA GLU A 26 10.99 17.23 -5.80
C GLU A 26 10.35 17.97 -4.61
N LYS A 27 10.55 19.30 -4.57
CA LYS A 27 9.94 20.19 -3.59
C LYS A 27 8.77 20.95 -4.21
N LEU A 28 7.56 20.52 -3.88
CA LEU A 28 6.32 21.23 -4.22
C LEU A 28 5.93 22.18 -3.09
N GLY A 29 6.65 23.30 -2.96
CA GLY A 29 6.42 24.29 -1.91
C GLY A 29 6.60 23.70 -0.50
N ARG A 30 5.52 23.65 0.30
CA ARG A 30 5.50 23.02 1.64
C ARG A 30 5.16 21.53 1.62
N ALA A 31 4.83 20.97 0.44
CA ALA A 31 4.53 19.56 0.32
C ALA A 31 5.80 18.71 0.48
N VAL A 32 5.64 17.54 1.10
CA VAL A 32 6.71 16.56 1.27
C VAL A 32 6.45 15.43 0.28
N THR A 33 7.38 15.24 -0.65
CA THR A 33 7.39 14.08 -1.54
C THR A 33 8.06 12.93 -0.80
N LEU A 34 7.49 11.73 -0.88
CA LEU A 34 8.05 10.53 -0.27
C LEU A 34 8.24 9.47 -1.35
N VAL A 35 9.38 8.79 -1.30
CA VAL A 35 9.74 7.71 -2.25
C VAL A 35 10.14 6.46 -1.49
N VAL A 36 9.89 5.29 -2.08
CA VAL A 36 10.36 4.01 -1.54
C VAL A 36 11.85 3.89 -1.84
N SER A 37 12.67 3.66 -0.82
CA SER A 37 14.11 3.51 -0.98
C SER A 37 14.46 2.14 -1.57
N LYS A 38 15.73 1.93 -1.96
CA LYS A 38 16.22 0.60 -2.35
C LYS A 38 16.03 -0.45 -1.24
N ALA A 39 16.24 -0.06 0.02
CA ALA A 39 15.99 -0.94 1.16
C ALA A 39 14.49 -1.24 1.34
N GLY A 40 13.63 -0.26 1.07
CA GLY A 40 12.18 -0.43 1.07
C GLY A 40 11.71 -1.40 -0.02
N LEU A 41 12.24 -1.29 -1.24
CA LEU A 41 11.95 -2.22 -2.34
C LEU A 41 12.36 -3.65 -1.97
N LYS A 42 13.58 -3.83 -1.43
CA LYS A 42 14.02 -5.13 -0.92
C LYS A 42 13.10 -5.66 0.19
N LYS A 43 12.61 -4.79 1.06
CA LYS A 43 11.67 -5.18 2.11
C LYS A 43 10.32 -5.60 1.54
N LEU A 44 9.84 -4.95 0.49
CA LEU A 44 8.63 -5.33 -0.24
C LEU A 44 8.78 -6.71 -0.89
N GLU A 45 9.93 -6.99 -1.52
CA GLU A 45 10.23 -8.30 -2.10
C GLU A 45 10.19 -9.41 -1.03
N GLN A 46 10.75 -9.14 0.16
CA GLN A 46 10.67 -10.05 1.30
C GLN A 46 9.24 -10.23 1.82
N ALA A 47 8.42 -9.18 1.80
CA ALA A 47 7.05 -9.20 2.29
C ALA A 47 6.07 -9.87 1.32
N LYS A 48 6.33 -9.76 0.01
CA LYS A 48 5.50 -10.29 -1.07
C LYS A 48 5.06 -11.76 -0.88
N PRO A 49 5.95 -12.73 -0.59
CA PRO A 49 5.51 -14.12 -0.41
C PRO A 49 4.54 -14.30 0.76
N TYR A 50 4.65 -13.51 1.84
CA TYR A 50 3.71 -13.56 2.95
C TYR A 50 2.34 -13.02 2.56
N TRP A 51 2.31 -11.93 1.79
CA TRP A 51 1.08 -11.40 1.24
C TRP A 51 0.42 -12.37 0.26
N GLU A 52 1.19 -12.99 -0.64
CA GLU A 52 0.69 -14.01 -1.58
C GLU A 52 0.12 -15.22 -0.84
N ALA A 53 0.77 -15.67 0.24
CA ALA A 53 0.25 -16.76 1.08
C ALA A 53 -1.07 -16.37 1.76
N ALA A 54 -1.17 -15.15 2.30
CA ALA A 54 -2.41 -14.65 2.90
C ALA A 54 -3.53 -14.51 1.86
N GLN A 55 -3.21 -14.00 0.67
CA GLN A 55 -4.12 -13.86 -0.45
C GLN A 55 -4.63 -15.24 -0.91
N LYS A 56 -3.73 -16.21 -1.07
CA LYS A 56 -4.09 -17.58 -1.42
C LYS A 56 -5.00 -18.21 -0.38
N ALA A 57 -4.69 -18.05 0.91
CA ALA A 57 -5.52 -18.58 2.00
C ALA A 57 -6.93 -17.95 2.04
N PHE A 58 -7.07 -16.68 1.64
CA PHE A 58 -8.37 -16.04 1.45
C PHE A 58 -9.12 -16.64 0.25
N GLU A 59 -8.45 -16.75 -0.89
CA GLU A 59 -9.02 -17.29 -2.14
C GLU A 59 -9.41 -18.77 -2.02
N GLU A 60 -8.70 -19.57 -1.24
CA GLU A 60 -9.08 -20.97 -0.94
C GLU A 60 -10.40 -21.06 -0.16
N ARG A 61 -10.74 -20.05 0.65
CA ARG A 61 -11.98 -20.03 1.44
C ARG A 61 -13.15 -19.44 0.67
N VAL A 62 -12.88 -18.42 -0.16
CA VAL A 62 -13.91 -17.64 -0.86
C VAL A 62 -14.16 -18.15 -2.28
N GLY A 63 -13.16 -18.75 -2.91
CA GLY A 63 -13.14 -19.02 -4.34
C GLY A 63 -12.41 -17.91 -5.11
N LYS A 64 -11.58 -18.31 -6.08
CA LYS A 64 -10.72 -17.38 -6.82
C LYS A 64 -11.52 -16.40 -7.68
N VAL A 65 -12.60 -16.87 -8.30
CA VAL A 65 -13.44 -16.05 -9.20
C VAL A 65 -14.21 -15.02 -8.39
N GLU A 66 -14.82 -15.47 -7.30
CA GLU A 66 -15.58 -14.66 -6.35
C GLU A 66 -14.70 -13.61 -5.69
N ALA A 67 -13.49 -13.99 -5.27
CA ALA A 67 -12.52 -13.07 -4.70
C ALA A 67 -12.05 -12.01 -5.72
N ALA A 68 -11.92 -12.35 -7.00
CA ALA A 68 -11.58 -11.40 -8.05
C ALA A 68 -12.74 -10.43 -8.33
N LEU A 69 -13.96 -10.94 -8.50
CA LEU A 69 -15.17 -10.14 -8.67
C LEU A 69 -15.38 -9.17 -7.50
N PHE A 70 -15.17 -9.63 -6.27
CA PHE A 70 -15.24 -8.78 -5.09
C PHE A 70 -14.25 -7.61 -5.16
N ARG A 71 -13.01 -7.85 -5.58
CA ARG A 71 -12.01 -6.78 -5.75
C ARG A 71 -12.42 -5.78 -6.82
N GLU A 72 -12.92 -6.24 -7.96
CA GLU A 72 -13.40 -5.38 -9.03
C GLU A 72 -14.57 -4.50 -8.56
N MET A 73 -15.56 -5.10 -7.89
CA MET A 73 -16.69 -4.37 -7.31
C MET A 73 -16.25 -3.35 -6.26
N ALA A 74 -15.34 -3.74 -5.35
CA ALA A 74 -14.83 -2.84 -4.31
C ALA A 74 -14.07 -1.64 -4.90
N LEU A 75 -13.26 -1.87 -5.94
CA LEU A 75 -12.57 -0.79 -6.65
C LEU A 75 -13.57 0.15 -7.35
N ALA A 76 -14.55 -0.39 -8.08
CA ALA A 76 -15.57 0.41 -8.75
C ALA A 76 -16.37 1.28 -7.75
N ALA A 77 -16.74 0.72 -6.59
CA ALA A 77 -17.47 1.44 -5.53
C ALA A 77 -16.66 2.57 -4.86
N VAL A 78 -15.33 2.53 -4.95
CA VAL A 78 -14.46 3.60 -4.44
C VAL A 78 -14.18 4.63 -5.54
N SER A 79 -14.13 4.23 -6.81
CA SER A 79 -13.88 5.10 -7.96
C SER A 79 -15.07 5.96 -8.40
N HIS A 80 -16.30 5.66 -7.98
CA HIS A 80 -17.51 6.42 -8.35
C HIS A 80 -17.92 7.51 -7.36
N ARG A 81 -17.13 7.74 -6.31
CA ARG A 81 -17.30 8.87 -5.40
C ARG A 81 -16.43 10.03 -5.88
N GLU A 82 -16.98 10.84 -6.78
CA GLU A 82 -16.54 12.21 -7.07
C GLU A 82 -17.67 13.19 -6.78
#